data_AF-A0A353B4R2-F1
#
_entry.id   AF-A0A353B4R2-F1
#
_cell.length_a   1.000
_cell.length_b   1.000
_cell.length_c   1.000
_cell.angle_alpha   90.00
_cell.angle_beta   90.00
_cell.angle_gamma   90.00
#
_symmetry.space_group_name_H-M   'P 1'
#
loop_
_entity.id
_entity.type
_entity.pdbx_description
1 polymer ?
#
loop_
_entity_poly.entity_id
_entity_poly.type
_entity_poly.pdbx_seq_one_letter_code
_entity_poly.pdbx_strand_id
1 'polypeptide(L)'
;NAWELELTSLEMPMSRQLLQLRRSCTVNREVDEPLLPWLQACMLGHTEPTCFQLISRSEKRVAEESLFWTVGNELQTSPDACVWLWPPILAEIDTPQFVGQLFLLAESLREFQEERFDSAVAYSAAHDTRHNELFRRLGFNSTESGVVFERDL
;
A
#
# COMPACT_ATOMS: atom_id res chain seq x y z
N ASN A 1 -9.47 9.78 7.61
CA ASN A 1 -10.19 9.44 6.38
C ASN A 1 -9.88 8.01 6.04
N ALA A 2 -10.94 7.21 5.86
CA ALA A 2 -10.87 5.91 5.22
C ALA A 2 -10.92 6.11 3.70
N TRP A 3 -10.12 5.32 3.01
CA TRP A 3 -9.99 5.31 1.57
C TRP A 3 -10.16 3.88 1.08
N GLU A 4 -10.92 3.70 0.02
CA GLU A 4 -11.16 2.41 -0.59
C GLU A 4 -10.93 2.49 -2.10
N LEU A 5 -10.29 1.46 -2.63
CA LEU A 5 -10.05 1.25 -4.05
C LEU A 5 -10.58 -0.12 -4.43
N GLU A 6 -11.47 -0.17 -5.44
CA GLU A 6 -11.90 -1.43 -6.03
C GLU A 6 -10.83 -1.93 -7.01
N LEU A 7 -10.18 -3.05 -6.68
CA LEU A 7 -9.04 -3.57 -7.43
C LEU A 7 -9.45 -4.14 -8.79
N THR A 8 -10.68 -4.64 -8.93
CA THR A 8 -11.21 -5.14 -10.22
C THR A 8 -11.19 -4.07 -11.31
N SER A 9 -11.30 -2.79 -10.92
CA SER A 9 -11.34 -1.63 -11.80
C SER A 9 -10.04 -0.83 -11.84
N LEU A 10 -8.97 -1.33 -11.20
CA LEU A 10 -7.71 -0.61 -11.08
C LEU A 10 -7.11 -0.29 -12.46
N GLU A 11 -7.02 1.00 -12.76
CA GLU A 11 -6.25 1.52 -13.89
C GLU A 11 -4.89 2.03 -13.42
N MET A 12 -3.82 1.48 -13.98
CA MET A 12 -2.46 1.87 -13.61
C MET A 12 -2.19 3.33 -14.01
N PRO A 13 -1.69 4.19 -13.09
CA PRO A 13 -1.30 5.54 -13.45
C PRO A 13 -0.22 5.52 -14.53
N MET A 14 -0.47 6.20 -15.65
CA MET A 14 0.45 6.24 -16.78
C MET A 14 1.09 7.62 -16.89
N SER A 15 2.37 7.71 -16.53
CA SER A 15 3.17 8.92 -16.72
C SER A 15 4.55 8.59 -17.28
N ARG A 16 5.20 9.56 -17.94
CA ARG A 16 6.55 9.36 -18.48
C ARG A 16 7.55 8.98 -17.40
N GLN A 17 7.42 9.52 -16.18
CA GLN A 17 8.28 9.18 -15.05
C GLN A 17 8.04 7.74 -14.56
N LEU A 18 6.79 7.30 -14.48
CA LEU A 18 6.44 5.93 -14.11
C LEU A 18 6.94 4.92 -15.15
N LEU A 19 6.88 5.27 -16.44
CA LEU A 19 7.48 4.45 -17.51
C LEU A 19 9.00 4.36 -17.42
N GLN A 20 9.68 5.41 -16.94
CA GLN A 20 11.12 5.36 -16.67
C GLN A 20 11.42 4.45 -15.48
N LEU A 21 10.68 4.60 -14.37
CA LEU A 21 10.82 3.75 -13.19
C LEU A 21 10.61 2.27 -13.53
N ARG A 22 9.60 1.93 -14.32
CA ARG A 22 9.37 0.54 -14.77
C ARG A 22 10.54 -0.05 -15.56
N ARG A 23 11.36 0.78 -16.22
CA ARG A 23 12.56 0.35 -16.96
C ARG A 23 13.79 0.23 -16.04
N SER A 24 13.90 1.10 -15.04
CA SER A 24 15.08 1.20 -14.17
C SER A 24 14.94 0.46 -12.84
N CYS A 25 13.73 0.08 -12.42
CA CYS A 25 13.43 -0.52 -11.13
C CYS A 25 12.66 -1.85 -11.29
N THR A 26 12.57 -2.59 -10.20
CA THR A 26 11.72 -3.78 -10.05
C THR A 26 10.99 -3.67 -8.73
N VAL A 27 9.72 -4.07 -8.70
CA VAL A 27 8.98 -4.27 -7.45
C VAL A 27 9.03 -5.76 -7.14
N ASN A 28 9.50 -6.09 -5.94
CA ASN A 28 9.57 -7.47 -5.46
C ASN A 28 8.73 -7.59 -4.19
N ARG A 29 7.95 -8.66 -4.10
CA ARG A 29 7.37 -9.11 -2.84
C ARG A 29 8.45 -9.79 -2.01
N GLU A 30 8.59 -9.35 -0.76
CA GLU A 30 9.48 -10.00 0.20
C GLU A 30 8.86 -11.35 0.62
N VAL A 31 9.70 -12.38 0.70
CA VAL A 31 9.25 -13.75 1.05
C VAL A 31 9.22 -13.94 2.56
N ASP A 32 10.08 -13.23 3.28
CA ASP A 32 10.16 -13.33 4.74
C ASP A 32 9.10 -12.44 5.39
N GLU A 33 8.49 -12.95 6.46
CA GLU A 33 7.53 -12.18 7.25
C GLU A 33 8.26 -11.00 7.92
N PRO A 34 7.77 -9.76 7.74
CA PRO A 34 8.39 -8.61 8.40
C PRO A 34 8.31 -8.76 9.92
N LEU A 35 9.40 -8.42 10.62
CA LEU A 35 9.46 -8.48 12.08
C LEU A 35 8.53 -7.43 12.70
N LEU A 36 7.35 -7.87 13.14
CA LEU A 36 6.40 -7.01 13.85
C LEU A 36 6.73 -6.92 15.35
N PRO A 37 6.56 -5.73 15.98
CA PRO A 37 6.50 -5.61 17.43
C PRO A 37 5.55 -6.63 18.06
N TRP A 38 5.94 -7.20 19.20
CA TRP A 38 5.22 -8.32 19.83
C TRP A 38 3.70 -8.08 19.99
N LEU A 39 3.32 -6.86 20.38
CA LEU A 39 1.92 -6.51 20.61
C LEU A 39 1.13 -6.51 19.29
N GLN A 40 1.74 -6.04 18.20
CA GLN A 40 1.11 -6.07 16.89
C GLN A 40 0.94 -7.51 16.41
N ALA A 41 1.95 -8.37 16.59
CA ALA A 41 1.82 -9.81 16.28
C ALA A 41 0.67 -10.48 17.06
N CYS A 42 0.49 -10.12 18.35
CA CYS A 42 -0.64 -10.63 19.14
C CYS A 42 -2.01 -10.11 18.68
N MET A 43 -2.10 -8.84 18.26
CA MET A 43 -3.38 -8.24 17.82
C MET A 43 -3.76 -8.62 16.39
N LEU A 44 -2.75 -8.85 15.54
CA LEU A 44 -2.89 -9.07 14.10
C LEU A 44 -2.64 -10.52 13.68
N GLY A 45 -2.64 -11.48 14.62
CA GLY A 45 -2.31 -12.88 14.35
C GLY A 45 -3.24 -13.63 13.38
N HIS A 46 -4.36 -13.01 12.98
CA HIS A 46 -5.25 -13.52 11.93
C HIS A 46 -4.99 -12.91 10.54
N THR A 47 -4.03 -11.98 10.47
CA THR A 47 -3.65 -11.30 9.24
C THR A 47 -2.23 -11.67 8.85
N GLU A 48 -1.99 -11.71 7.55
CA GLU A 48 -0.71 -12.03 6.96
C GLU A 48 -0.09 -10.74 6.41
N PRO A 49 1.04 -10.28 6.97
CA PRO A 49 1.72 -9.11 6.44
C PRO A 49 2.45 -9.46 5.14
N THR A 50 2.32 -8.61 4.13
CA THR A 50 3.04 -8.70 2.87
C THR A 50 3.82 -7.41 2.63
N CYS A 51 5.15 -7.52 2.54
CA CYS A 51 6.03 -6.39 2.23
C CYS A 51 6.39 -6.39 0.73
N PHE A 52 6.35 -5.22 0.11
CA PHE A 52 6.85 -4.99 -1.23
C PHE A 52 7.99 -3.98 -1.20
N GLN A 53 9.03 -4.26 -1.98
CA GLN A 53 10.23 -3.43 -2.08
C GLN A 53 10.41 -2.93 -3.51
N LEU A 54 10.65 -1.63 -3.65
CA LEU A 54 11.13 -1.04 -4.90
C LEU A 54 12.65 -1.11 -4.95
N ILE A 55 13.19 -1.89 -5.87
CA ILE A 55 14.63 -2.12 -6.01
C ILE A 55 15.14 -1.44 -7.27
N SER A 56 16.18 -0.62 -7.13
CA SER A 56 16.88 -0.02 -8.27
C SER A 56 17.76 -1.05 -8.98
N ARG A 57 17.60 -1.24 -10.29
CA ARG A 57 18.39 -2.21 -11.06
C ARG A 57 19.86 -1.83 -11.17
N SER A 58 20.16 -0.53 -11.19
CA SER A 58 21.53 -0.03 -11.31
C SER A 58 22.29 -0.16 -9.99
N GLU A 59 21.63 0.13 -8.88
CA GLU A 59 22.28 0.23 -7.56
C GLU A 59 22.09 -1.04 -6.73
N LYS A 60 21.18 -1.94 -7.13
CA LYS A 60 20.81 -3.17 -6.40
C LYS A 60 20.49 -2.94 -4.92
N ARG A 61 19.90 -1.77 -4.62
CA ARG A 61 19.45 -1.39 -3.28
C ARG A 61 17.95 -1.22 -3.25
N VAL A 62 17.36 -1.50 -2.09
CA VAL A 62 15.98 -1.14 -1.76
C VAL A 62 15.90 0.38 -1.66
N ALA A 63 15.02 0.97 -2.45
CA ALA A 63 14.76 2.40 -2.46
C ALA A 63 13.58 2.75 -1.55
N GLU A 64 12.50 1.96 -1.61
CA GLU A 64 11.25 2.19 -0.89
C GLU A 64 10.62 0.85 -0.51
N GLU A 65 9.80 0.86 0.54
CA GLU A 65 9.05 -0.30 1.02
C GLU A 65 7.58 0.06 1.26
N SER A 66 6.69 -0.90 1.07
CA SER A 66 5.28 -0.77 1.41
C SER A 66 4.77 -2.06 2.03
N LEU A 67 3.99 -1.92 3.10
CA LEU A 67 3.48 -3.04 3.87
C LEU A 67 1.97 -3.11 3.74
N PHE A 68 1.46 -4.31 3.52
CA PHE A 68 0.05 -4.61 3.44
C PHE A 68 -0.31 -5.73 4.40
N TRP A 69 -1.57 -5.80 4.82
CA TRP A 69 -2.14 -6.95 5.53
C TRP A 69 -3.29 -7.53 4.73
N THR A 70 -3.41 -8.84 4.76
CA THR A 70 -4.55 -9.60 4.25
C THR A 70 -5.06 -10.51 5.34
N VAL A 71 -6.32 -10.94 5.26
CA VAL A 71 -6.78 -12.08 6.09
C VAL A 71 -6.27 -13.35 5.42
N GLY A 72 -5.71 -14.28 6.20
CA GLY A 72 -5.26 -15.57 5.64
C GLY A 72 -6.43 -16.31 5.00
N ASN A 73 -6.20 -16.93 3.83
CA ASN A 73 -7.26 -17.57 3.01
C ASN A 73 -8.15 -18.54 3.80
N GLU A 74 -7.60 -19.24 4.78
CA GLU A 74 -8.31 -20.22 5.62
C GLU A 74 -9.36 -19.57 6.55
N LEU A 75 -9.17 -18.29 6.87
CA LEU A 75 -10.04 -17.50 7.76
C LEU A 75 -11.04 -16.63 6.99
N GLN A 76 -10.94 -16.62 5.66
CA GLN A 76 -11.76 -15.77 4.82
C GLN A 76 -13.18 -16.34 4.70
N THR A 77 -14.11 -15.71 5.42
CA THR A 77 -15.51 -16.13 5.51
C THR A 77 -16.45 -15.33 4.59
N SER A 78 -15.96 -14.22 4.03
CA SER A 78 -16.67 -13.36 3.08
C SER A 78 -16.04 -13.50 1.68
N PRO A 79 -16.83 -13.43 0.60
CA PRO A 79 -16.29 -13.36 -0.75
C PRO A 79 -15.42 -12.12 -0.99
N ASP A 80 -15.57 -11.05 -0.20
CA ASP A 80 -14.89 -9.77 -0.42
C ASP A 80 -13.47 -9.78 0.19
N ALA A 81 -12.50 -10.19 -0.61
CA ALA A 81 -11.09 -10.18 -0.29
C ALA A 81 -10.56 -8.75 -0.20
N CYS A 82 -10.19 -8.32 1.00
CA CYS A 82 -9.67 -6.98 1.25
C CYS A 82 -8.20 -7.03 1.64
N VAL A 83 -7.44 -6.07 1.12
CA VAL A 83 -6.07 -5.79 1.55
C VAL A 83 -5.99 -4.43 2.24
N TRP A 84 -5.32 -4.35 3.39
CA TRP A 84 -5.12 -3.11 4.14
C TRP A 84 -3.69 -2.59 3.97
N LEU A 85 -3.55 -1.36 3.50
CA LEU A 85 -2.26 -0.70 3.37
C LEU A 85 -1.82 -0.10 4.71
N TRP A 86 -0.58 -0.40 5.14
CA TRP A 86 0.07 0.38 6.19
C TRP A 86 0.38 1.76 5.67
N PRO A 87 0.07 2.84 6.40
CA PRO A 87 0.44 4.19 5.99
C PRO A 87 1.97 4.28 5.84
N PRO A 88 2.49 4.48 4.61
CA PRO A 88 3.92 4.64 4.41
C PRO A 88 4.37 6.05 4.84
N ILE A 89 5.67 6.22 5.11
CA ILE A 89 6.22 7.56 5.29
C ILE A 89 6.43 8.18 3.91
N LEU A 90 5.63 9.18 3.59
CA LEU A 90 5.64 9.80 2.25
C LEU A 90 6.66 10.94 2.14
N ALA A 91 7.35 10.94 1.00
CA ALA A 91 8.17 12.07 0.57
C ALA A 91 7.31 13.26 0.13
N GLU A 92 7.93 14.42 -0.09
CA GLU A 92 7.24 15.60 -0.60
C GLU A 92 6.64 15.35 -1.99
N ILE A 93 5.47 15.94 -2.23
CA ILE A 93 4.71 15.77 -3.48
C ILE A 93 5.59 16.20 -4.66
N ASP A 94 5.47 15.45 -5.76
CA ASP A 94 6.20 15.66 -7.02
C ASP A 94 7.74 15.55 -6.93
N THR A 95 8.26 15.03 -5.82
CA THR A 95 9.65 14.57 -5.77
C THR A 95 9.83 13.22 -6.48
N PRO A 96 11.03 12.91 -7.00
CA PRO A 96 11.30 11.59 -7.59
C PRO A 96 11.01 10.44 -6.63
N GLN A 97 11.22 10.67 -5.32
CA GLN A 97 10.94 9.70 -4.28
C GLN A 97 9.43 9.44 -4.15
N PHE A 98 8.60 10.48 -4.11
CA PHE A 98 7.14 10.34 -4.08
C PHE A 98 6.61 9.62 -5.34
N VAL A 99 7.19 9.89 -6.51
CA VAL A 99 6.83 9.18 -7.75
C VAL A 99 7.25 7.70 -7.68
N GLY A 100 8.37 7.39 -7.03
CA GLY A 100 8.79 6.03 -6.70
C GLY A 100 7.80 5.31 -5.78
N GLN A 101 7.33 5.99 -4.73
CA GLN A 101 6.32 5.46 -3.79
C GLN A 101 4.97 5.23 -4.48
N LEU A 102 4.54 6.14 -5.36
CA LEU A 102 3.36 5.96 -6.21
C LEU A 102 3.50 4.73 -7.12
N PHE A 103 4.66 4.57 -7.75
CA PHE A 103 4.95 3.42 -8.61
C PHE A 103 4.92 2.10 -7.84
N LEU A 104 5.57 2.06 -6.67
CA LEU A 104 5.61 0.90 -5.79
C LEU A 104 4.20 0.44 -5.43
N LEU A 105 3.39 1.34 -4.87
CA LEU A 105 2.02 1.01 -4.47
C LEU A 105 1.16 0.57 -5.66
N ALA A 106 1.27 1.24 -6.81
CA ALA A 106 0.50 0.85 -7.99
C ALA A 106 0.85 -0.57 -8.45
N GLU A 107 2.14 -0.93 -8.52
CA GLU A 107 2.55 -2.28 -8.92
C GLU A 107 2.16 -3.33 -7.87
N SER A 108 2.24 -3.01 -6.56
CA SER A 108 1.78 -3.89 -5.49
C SER A 108 0.28 -4.16 -5.55
N LEU A 109 -0.54 -3.11 -5.76
CA LEU A 109 -1.99 -3.23 -5.90
C LEU A 109 -2.37 -4.05 -7.14
N ARG A 110 -1.60 -3.94 -8.22
CA ARG A 110 -1.77 -4.78 -9.40
C ARG A 110 -1.47 -6.25 -9.11
N GLU A 111 -0.45 -6.56 -8.31
CA GLU A 111 -0.20 -7.95 -7.90
C GLU A 111 -1.39 -8.52 -7.10
N PHE A 112 -1.95 -7.74 -6.18
CA PHE A 112 -3.18 -8.13 -5.47
C PHE A 112 -4.40 -8.27 -6.40
N GLN A 113 -4.54 -7.42 -7.41
CA GLN A 113 -5.57 -7.57 -8.45
C GLN A 113 -5.41 -8.90 -9.21
N GLU A 114 -4.18 -9.29 -9.55
CA GLU A 114 -3.88 -10.57 -10.20
C GLU A 114 -4.16 -11.77 -9.28
N GLU A 115 -3.97 -11.60 -7.97
CA GLU A 115 -4.34 -12.55 -6.91
C GLU A 115 -5.85 -12.58 -6.60
N ARG A 116 -6.65 -11.74 -7.26
CA ARG A 116 -8.10 -11.62 -7.12
C ARG A 116 -8.56 -11.08 -5.77
N PHE A 117 -7.80 -10.17 -5.18
CA PHE A 117 -8.36 -9.30 -4.14
C PHE A 117 -9.39 -8.35 -4.76
N ASP A 118 -10.47 -8.08 -4.04
CA ASP A 118 -11.58 -7.26 -4.51
C ASP A 118 -11.34 -5.78 -4.24
N SER A 119 -10.79 -5.45 -3.06
CA SER A 119 -10.55 -4.06 -2.67
C SER A 119 -9.28 -3.86 -1.86
N ALA A 120 -8.78 -2.62 -1.91
CA ALA A 120 -7.70 -2.14 -1.06
C ALA A 120 -8.21 -0.99 -0.18
N VAL A 121 -7.85 -1.04 1.10
CA VAL A 121 -8.24 -0.03 2.10
C VAL A 121 -7.01 0.65 2.67
N ALA A 122 -7.08 1.97 2.81
CA ALA A 122 -6.04 2.78 3.42
C ALA A 122 -6.62 3.85 4.35
N TYR A 123 -5.80 4.36 5.25
CA TYR A 123 -6.20 5.40 6.19
C TYR A 123 -5.20 6.57 6.16
N SER A 124 -5.72 7.79 6.25
CA SER A 124 -4.91 9.00 6.43
C SER A 124 -5.53 9.94 7.46
N ALA A 125 -4.72 10.80 8.06
CA ALA A 125 -5.24 11.96 8.78
C ALA A 125 -5.93 12.92 7.77
N ALA A 126 -7.01 13.58 8.18
CA ALA A 126 -7.80 14.41 7.26
C ALA A 126 -6.99 15.56 6.63
N HIS A 127 -6.03 16.09 7.38
CA HIS A 127 -5.16 17.19 6.96
C HIS A 127 -3.83 16.71 6.33
N ASP A 128 -3.62 15.40 6.18
CA ASP A 128 -2.42 14.87 5.55
C ASP A 128 -2.53 14.97 4.02
N THR A 129 -2.00 16.07 3.49
CA THR A 129 -2.07 16.37 2.05
C THR A 129 -1.31 15.36 1.20
N ARG A 130 -0.23 14.76 1.72
CA ARG A 130 0.62 13.82 0.96
C ARG A 130 -0.07 12.49 0.74
N HIS A 131 -0.64 11.92 1.80
CA HIS A 131 -1.43 10.69 1.70
C HIS A 131 -2.68 10.89 0.85
N ASN A 132 -3.39 11.99 1.06
CA ASN A 132 -4.59 12.30 0.29
C ASN A 132 -4.29 12.44 -1.22
N GLU A 133 -3.17 13.05 -1.59
CA GLU A 133 -2.74 13.16 -2.98
C GLU A 133 -2.34 11.81 -3.57
N LEU A 134 -1.56 11.02 -2.83
CA LEU A 134 -1.15 9.68 -3.25
C LEU A 134 -2.35 8.78 -3.55
N PHE A 135 -3.31 8.71 -2.62
CA PHE A 135 -4.51 7.88 -2.75
C PHE A 135 -5.39 8.33 -3.91
N ARG A 136 -5.56 9.64 -4.13
CA ARG A 136 -6.26 10.15 -5.33
C ARG A 136 -5.58 9.74 -6.62
N ARG A 137 -4.25 9.83 -6.70
CA ARG A 137 -3.49 9.43 -7.90
C ARG A 137 -3.58 7.94 -8.19
N LEU A 138 -3.76 7.11 -7.15
CA LEU A 138 -3.99 5.67 -7.26
C LEU A 138 -5.46 5.30 -7.54
N GLY A 139 -6.38 6.27 -7.55
CA GLY A 139 -7.80 6.04 -7.82
C GLY A 139 -8.64 5.65 -6.60
N PHE A 140 -8.11 5.77 -5.37
CA PHE A 140 -8.91 5.54 -4.17
C PHE A 140 -10.01 6.59 -4.03
N ASN A 141 -11.17 6.14 -3.57
CA ASN A 141 -12.28 6.98 -3.16
C ASN A 141 -12.27 7.15 -1.65
N SER A 142 -12.51 8.37 -1.16
CA SER A 142 -12.71 8.58 0.28
C SER A 142 -14.12 8.15 0.64
N THR A 143 -14.25 7.16 1.53
CA THR A 143 -15.52 6.56 1.92
C THR A 143 -16.05 7.16 3.22
N GLU A 144 -15.18 7.31 4.22
CA GLU A 144 -15.56 7.76 5.56
C GLU A 144 -14.54 8.71 6.20
N SER A 145 -15.03 9.57 7.11
CA SER A 145 -14.22 10.40 7.99
C SER A 145 -14.53 10.08 9.45
N GLY A 146 -13.52 9.72 10.24
CA GLY A 146 -13.66 9.35 11.65
C GLY A 146 -12.91 10.29 12.60
N VAL A 147 -13.11 10.08 13.90
CA VAL A 147 -12.43 10.80 14.99
C VAL A 147 -11.38 9.88 15.61
N VAL A 148 -10.16 10.37 15.79
CA VAL A 148 -9.10 9.64 16.51
C VAL A 148 -9.25 9.91 18.00
N PHE A 149 -9.34 8.86 18.81
CA PHE A 149 -9.31 8.96 20.26
C PHE A 149 -7.90 8.70 20.75
N GLU A 150 -7.32 9.67 21.46
CA GLU A 150 -6.07 9.49 22.17
C GLU A 150 -6.39 9.17 23.64
N ARG A 151 -5.71 8.16 24.19
CA ARG A 151 -5.79 7.85 25.62
C ARG A 151 -4.48 8.27 26.25
N ASP A 152 -4.50 9.32 27.05
CA ASP A 152 -3.38 9.68 27.91
C ASP A 152 -3.07 8.48 28.82
N LEU A 153 -1.84 7.97 28.75
CA LEU A 153 -1.33 6.89 29.60
C LEU A 153 -0.62 7.46 30.84
#